data_AF-A0A957ZTV1-F1
#
_entry.id   AF-A0A957ZTV1-F1
#
_cell.length_a   1.000
_cell.length_b   1.000
_cell.length_c   1.000
_cell.angle_alpha   90.00
_cell.angle_beta   90.00
_cell.angle_gamma   90.00
#
_symmetry.space_group_name_H-M   'P 1'
#
loop_
_entity.id
_entity.type
_entity.pdbx_description
1 polymer ?
#
loop_
_entity_poly.entity_id
_entity_poly.type
_entity_poly.pdbx_seq_one_letter_code
_entity_poly.pdbx_strand_id
1 'polypeptide(L)'
;MIRSDQILNTVDMIQKENLDVRTVTLGLSLLDCRRDTVDATCAAVRAKIERVAGRLVDTCDAIGAEYAIPVVNKRIAVTPIALVGSNCDADGFVALAHALDEAAGAVGIDILGGFSADVAGGFTAADRAYIDALPRALSATAKVCGSVNVGSTRYGINMDAVVMLGAAVKALAERSAD
;
A
#
# COMPACT_ATOMS: atom_id res chain seq x y z
N MET A 1 27.05 -4.62 11.94
CA MET A 1 26.94 -3.79 13.16
C MET A 1 27.42 -2.40 12.77
N ILE A 2 26.62 -1.37 12.99
CA ILE A 2 27.00 0.02 12.66
C ILE A 2 28.11 0.44 13.63
N ARG A 3 29.20 1.01 13.11
CA ARG A 3 30.34 1.47 13.92
C ARG A 3 30.12 2.92 14.37
N SER A 4 30.66 3.28 15.54
CA SER A 4 30.45 4.60 16.14
C SER A 4 30.99 5.77 15.30
N ASP A 5 32.05 5.55 14.53
CA ASP A 5 32.60 6.53 13.58
C ASP A 5 31.60 6.85 12.45
N GLN A 6 30.87 5.86 11.96
CA GLN A 6 29.82 6.08 10.95
C GLN A 6 28.67 6.91 11.51
N ILE A 7 28.26 6.66 12.76
CA ILE A 7 27.20 7.44 13.42
C ILE A 7 27.63 8.90 13.55
N LEU A 8 28.85 9.15 14.02
CA LEU A 8 29.39 10.51 14.17
C LEU A 8 29.48 11.23 12.82
N ASN A 9 29.93 10.55 11.77
CA ASN A 9 29.98 11.12 10.42
C ASN A 9 28.57 11.47 9.91
N THR A 10 27.56 10.63 10.16
CA THR A 10 26.18 10.92 9.76
C THR A 10 25.63 12.13 10.52
N VAL A 11 25.90 12.25 11.82
CA VAL A 11 25.50 13.45 12.59
C VAL A 11 26.15 14.72 12.02
N ASP A 12 27.43 14.66 11.67
CA ASP A 12 28.14 15.78 11.06
C ASP A 12 27.55 16.17 9.69
N MET A 13 27.17 15.19 8.86
CA MET A 13 26.46 15.44 7.61
C MET A 13 25.11 16.11 7.83
N ILE A 14 24.32 15.65 8.80
CA ILE A 14 23.00 16.22 9.12
C ILE A 14 23.12 17.68 9.55
N GLN A 15 24.17 18.05 10.28
CA GLN A 15 24.38 19.41 10.76
C GLN A 15 24.90 20.35 9.66
N LYS A 16 25.64 19.83 8.69
CA LYS A 16 26.28 20.63 7.63
C LYS A 16 25.45 20.75 6.36
N GLU A 17 24.56 19.80 6.11
CA GLU A 17 23.78 19.68 4.89
C GLU A 17 22.27 19.77 5.19
N ASN A 18 21.49 20.37 4.27
CA ASN A 18 20.04 20.48 4.42
C ASN A 18 19.34 19.22 3.90
N LEU A 19 19.40 18.13 4.66
CA LEU A 19 18.83 16.83 4.30
C LEU A 19 17.35 16.72 4.68
N ASP A 20 16.60 15.93 3.91
CA ASP A 20 15.22 15.53 4.20
C ASP A 20 15.00 14.03 4.02
N VAL A 21 14.04 13.46 4.76
CA VAL A 21 13.60 12.08 4.55
C VAL A 21 12.31 12.10 3.74
N ARG A 22 12.41 11.72 2.46
CA ARG A 22 11.26 11.69 1.55
C ARG A 22 10.12 10.79 2.07
N THR A 23 10.45 9.63 2.62
CA THR A 23 9.43 8.70 3.14
C THR A 23 10.00 7.74 4.17
N VAL A 24 9.19 7.43 5.18
CA VAL A 24 9.34 6.23 6.01
C VAL A 24 8.18 5.30 5.67
N THR A 25 8.49 4.05 5.34
CA THR A 25 7.47 3.06 4.96
C THR A 25 7.52 1.86 5.89
N LEU A 26 6.38 1.57 6.54
CA LEU A 26 6.21 0.36 7.34
C LEU A 26 5.65 -0.77 6.47
N GLY A 27 6.38 -1.88 6.37
CA GLY A 27 5.93 -3.09 5.69
C GLY A 27 5.12 -3.99 6.62
N LEU A 28 3.91 -4.39 6.21
CA LEU A 28 3.03 -5.29 6.97
C LEU A 28 2.61 -6.50 6.15
N SER A 29 2.90 -7.70 6.67
CA SER A 29 2.30 -8.92 6.13
C SER A 29 0.83 -9.01 6.54
N LEU A 30 -0.07 -9.30 5.61
CA LEU A 30 -1.51 -9.50 5.87
C LEU A 30 -1.96 -10.95 5.63
N LEU A 31 -1.05 -11.88 5.33
CA LEU A 31 -1.40 -13.28 5.05
C LEU A 31 -2.10 -13.96 6.24
N ASP A 32 -1.74 -13.58 7.46
CA ASP A 32 -2.36 -14.04 8.72
C ASP A 32 -3.72 -13.39 9.01
N CYS A 33 -4.16 -12.41 8.20
CA CYS A 33 -5.45 -11.74 8.35
C CYS A 33 -6.56 -12.41 7.54
N ARG A 34 -6.24 -13.38 6.68
CA ARG A 34 -7.23 -14.12 5.89
C ARG A 34 -8.21 -14.88 6.79
N ARG A 35 -9.51 -14.74 6.52
CA ARG A 35 -10.60 -15.43 7.22
C ARG A 35 -11.55 -16.07 6.18
N ASP A 36 -12.56 -16.77 6.68
CA ASP A 36 -13.56 -17.45 5.84
C ASP A 36 -14.47 -16.48 5.10
N THR A 37 -14.70 -15.28 5.66
CA THR A 37 -15.51 -14.23 5.06
C THR A 37 -14.68 -12.97 4.79
N VAL A 38 -15.14 -12.17 3.82
CA VAL A 38 -14.53 -10.88 3.48
C VAL A 38 -14.60 -9.93 4.67
N ASP A 39 -15.77 -9.82 5.31
CA ASP A 39 -15.96 -8.91 6.46
C ASP A 39 -15.02 -9.23 7.63
N ALA A 40 -14.84 -10.52 7.93
CA ALA A 40 -13.92 -10.95 8.98
C ALA A 40 -12.45 -10.67 8.59
N THR A 41 -12.11 -10.80 7.31
CA THR A 41 -10.79 -10.43 6.77
C THR A 41 -10.56 -8.93 6.89
N CYS A 42 -11.53 -8.10 6.48
CA CYS A 42 -11.50 -6.64 6.62
C CYS A 42 -11.28 -6.21 8.07
N ALA A 43 -12.03 -6.81 9.01
CA ALA A 43 -11.86 -6.53 10.44
C ALA A 43 -10.47 -6.90 10.96
N ALA A 44 -9.93 -8.06 10.55
CA ALA A 44 -8.59 -8.50 10.93
C ALA A 44 -7.50 -7.57 10.36
N VAL A 45 -7.65 -7.13 9.12
CA VAL A 45 -6.72 -6.18 8.46
C VAL A 45 -6.70 -4.85 9.20
N ARG A 46 -7.87 -4.25 9.50
CA ARG A 46 -7.95 -3.00 10.27
C ARG A 46 -7.27 -3.13 11.63
N ALA A 47 -7.65 -4.15 12.40
CA ALA A 47 -7.12 -4.37 13.73
C ALA A 47 -5.59 -4.56 13.72
N LYS A 48 -5.04 -5.22 12.70
CA LYS A 48 -3.60 -5.39 12.57
C LYS A 48 -2.89 -4.09 12.23
N ILE A 49 -3.40 -3.31 11.28
CA ILE A 49 -2.80 -2.03 10.89
C ILE A 49 -2.81 -1.06 12.07
N GLU A 50 -3.94 -0.89 12.74
CA GLU A 50 -4.07 0.00 13.90
C GLU A 50 -3.11 -0.40 15.03
N ARG A 51 -3.04 -1.70 15.34
CA ARG A 51 -2.17 -2.21 16.41
C ARG A 51 -0.69 -2.00 16.11
N VAL A 52 -0.24 -2.17 14.86
CA VAL A 52 1.20 -2.12 14.52
C VAL A 52 1.64 -0.71 14.12
N ALA A 53 0.81 0.02 13.39
CA ALA A 53 1.15 1.34 12.84
C ALA A 53 0.65 2.51 13.70
N GLY A 54 -0.13 2.28 14.76
CA GLY A 54 -0.74 3.35 15.56
C GLY A 54 0.22 4.36 16.20
N ARG A 55 1.52 4.04 16.29
CA ARG A 55 2.56 4.98 16.78
C ARG A 55 3.53 5.45 15.68
N LEU A 56 3.31 5.07 14.43
CA LEU A 56 4.25 5.33 13.34
C LEU A 56 4.45 6.83 13.14
N VAL A 57 3.35 7.59 13.02
CA VAL A 57 3.39 9.04 12.77
C VAL A 57 4.06 9.76 13.92
N ASP A 58 3.59 9.56 15.16
CA ASP A 58 4.16 10.17 16.36
C ASP A 58 5.66 9.90 16.50
N THR A 59 6.10 8.68 16.18
CA THR A 59 7.51 8.30 16.25
C THR A 59 8.33 9.01 15.17
N CYS A 60 7.81 9.07 13.92
CA CYS A 60 8.48 9.78 12.83
C CYS A 60 8.59 11.29 13.11
N ASP A 61 7.55 11.90 13.67
CA ASP A 61 7.55 13.33 13.98
C ASP A 61 8.47 13.66 15.17
N ALA A 62 8.51 12.81 16.19
CA ALA A 62 9.46 12.94 17.30
C ALA A 62 10.92 12.86 16.81
N ILE A 63 11.24 11.89 15.96
CA ILE A 63 12.58 11.75 15.36
C ILE A 63 12.90 12.96 14.48
N GLY A 64 11.94 13.42 13.67
CA GLY A 64 12.14 14.58 12.81
C GLY A 64 12.42 15.86 13.60
N ALA A 65 11.76 16.03 14.75
CA ALA A 65 12.02 17.13 15.67
C ALA A 65 13.38 17.01 16.38
N GLU A 66 13.78 15.81 16.81
CA GLU A 66 15.04 15.57 17.51
C GLU A 66 16.27 15.87 16.63
N TYR A 67 16.23 15.44 15.37
CA TYR A 67 17.36 15.59 14.44
C TYR A 67 17.23 16.80 13.50
N ALA A 68 16.15 17.59 13.60
CA ALA A 68 15.83 18.68 12.70
C ALA A 68 15.79 18.27 11.20
N ILE A 69 15.41 17.01 10.93
CA ILE A 69 15.25 16.47 9.57
C ILE A 69 13.77 16.18 9.34
N PRO A 70 13.09 16.87 8.41
CA PRO A 70 11.69 16.62 8.16
C PRO A 70 11.47 15.23 7.53
N VAL A 71 10.48 14.50 8.06
CA VAL A 71 9.94 13.29 7.43
C VAL A 71 8.71 13.67 6.61
N VAL A 72 8.88 13.73 5.29
CA VAL A 72 7.87 14.27 4.36
C VAL A 72 6.66 13.35 4.22
N ASN A 73 6.88 12.03 4.15
CA ASN A 73 5.80 11.05 4.02
C ASN A 73 5.95 9.90 5.04
N LYS A 74 4.83 9.47 5.60
CA LYS A 74 4.69 8.25 6.40
C LYS A 74 3.74 7.32 5.67
N ARG A 75 4.23 6.15 5.29
CA ARG A 75 3.51 5.21 4.42
C ARG A 75 3.44 3.83 5.02
N ILE A 76 2.43 3.07 4.60
CA ILE A 76 2.34 1.63 4.86
C ILE A 76 2.36 0.90 3.52
N ALA A 77 3.10 -0.20 3.46
CA ALA A 77 3.06 -1.14 2.34
C ALA A 77 2.60 -2.50 2.86
N VAL A 78 1.54 -3.05 2.27
CA VAL A 78 0.97 -4.33 2.68
C VAL A 78 1.24 -5.45 1.67
N THR A 79 1.02 -6.70 2.08
CA THR A 79 0.95 -7.84 1.16
C THR A 79 -0.01 -7.56 0.01
N PRO A 80 0.32 -7.94 -1.25
CA PRO A 80 -0.59 -7.80 -2.38
C PRO A 80 -2.00 -8.31 -2.05
N ILE A 81 -2.98 -7.41 -2.07
CA ILE A 81 -4.34 -7.71 -1.63
C ILE A 81 -4.99 -8.79 -2.48
N ALA A 82 -4.61 -8.96 -3.75
CA ALA A 82 -5.06 -10.08 -4.57
C ALA A 82 -4.74 -11.46 -3.95
N LEU A 83 -3.64 -11.59 -3.21
CA LEU A 83 -3.29 -12.82 -2.49
C LEU A 83 -4.14 -13.01 -1.22
N VAL A 84 -4.36 -11.92 -0.49
CA VAL A 84 -5.17 -11.91 0.75
C VAL A 84 -6.63 -12.23 0.43
N GLY A 85 -7.17 -11.60 -0.60
CA GLY A 85 -8.52 -11.77 -1.12
C GLY A 85 -8.64 -12.81 -2.22
N SER A 86 -7.83 -13.88 -2.20
CA SER A 86 -7.84 -14.91 -3.28
C SER A 86 -9.18 -15.64 -3.48
N ASN A 87 -10.12 -15.50 -2.54
CA ASN A 87 -11.50 -15.99 -2.62
C ASN A 87 -12.55 -14.86 -2.80
N CYS A 88 -12.13 -13.61 -2.97
CA CYS A 88 -13.00 -12.47 -3.14
C CYS A 88 -13.42 -12.29 -4.59
N ASP A 89 -14.63 -11.79 -4.78
CA ASP A 89 -15.07 -11.17 -6.01
C ASP A 89 -14.72 -9.67 -6.01
N ALA A 90 -15.17 -8.95 -7.04
CA ALA A 90 -14.87 -7.53 -7.18
C ALA A 90 -15.43 -6.70 -6.01
N ASP A 91 -16.63 -7.02 -5.51
CA ASP A 91 -17.23 -6.32 -4.36
C ASP A 91 -16.43 -6.58 -3.08
N GLY A 92 -15.92 -7.80 -2.89
CA GLY A 92 -15.03 -8.12 -1.78
C GLY A 92 -13.72 -7.33 -1.81
N PHE A 93 -13.14 -7.11 -3.00
CA PHE A 93 -11.95 -6.27 -3.14
C PHE A 93 -12.24 -4.79 -2.86
N VAL A 94 -13.42 -4.27 -3.23
CA VAL A 94 -13.85 -2.92 -2.85
C VAL A 94 -13.98 -2.80 -1.33
N ALA A 95 -14.58 -3.78 -0.66
CA ALA A 95 -14.68 -3.80 0.80
C ALA A 95 -13.30 -3.82 1.48
N LEU A 96 -12.34 -4.58 0.95
CA LEU A 96 -10.96 -4.58 1.42
C LEU A 96 -10.27 -3.22 1.21
N ALA A 97 -10.52 -2.56 0.08
CA ALA A 97 -9.99 -1.21 -0.16
C ALA A 97 -10.51 -0.21 0.88
N HIS A 98 -11.81 -0.23 1.19
CA HIS A 98 -12.38 0.60 2.26
C HIS A 98 -11.77 0.29 3.62
N ALA A 99 -11.61 -0.99 3.97
CA ALA A 99 -11.00 -1.38 5.23
C ALA A 99 -9.55 -0.88 5.37
N LEU A 100 -8.79 -0.89 4.27
CA LEU A 100 -7.43 -0.34 4.24
C LEU A 100 -7.43 1.18 4.38
N ASP A 101 -8.36 1.87 3.72
CA ASP A 101 -8.48 3.34 3.77
C ASP A 101 -8.88 3.82 5.16
N GLU A 102 -9.86 3.16 5.78
CA GLU A 102 -10.27 3.39 7.17
C GLU A 102 -9.09 3.23 8.13
N ALA A 103 -8.34 2.13 8.00
CA ALA A 103 -7.17 1.88 8.84
C ALA A 103 -6.06 2.92 8.61
N ALA A 104 -5.81 3.29 7.35
CA ALA A 104 -4.83 4.31 6.99
C ALA A 104 -5.20 5.68 7.57
N GLY A 105 -6.49 6.04 7.53
CA GLY A 105 -7.05 7.23 8.17
C GLY A 105 -6.87 7.20 9.69
N ALA A 106 -7.20 6.07 10.33
CA ALA A 106 -7.11 5.91 11.78
C ALA A 106 -5.69 6.07 12.32
N VAL A 107 -4.67 5.59 11.59
CA VAL A 107 -3.25 5.71 11.99
C VAL A 107 -2.57 6.97 11.46
N GLY A 108 -3.28 7.81 10.70
CA GLY A 108 -2.79 9.12 10.25
C GLY A 108 -1.70 9.09 9.17
N ILE A 109 -1.53 7.99 8.44
CA ILE A 109 -0.51 7.90 7.37
C ILE A 109 -0.95 8.63 6.10
N ASP A 110 0.00 9.00 5.25
CA ASP A 110 -0.28 9.70 3.99
C ASP A 110 -0.87 8.77 2.94
N ILE A 111 -0.21 7.63 2.71
CA ILE A 111 -0.53 6.69 1.63
C ILE A 111 -0.33 5.25 2.10
N LEU A 112 -1.28 4.38 1.74
CA LEU A 112 -1.21 2.94 1.88
C LEU A 112 -1.05 2.27 0.51
N GLY A 113 0.10 1.65 0.28
CA GLY A 113 0.35 0.82 -0.89
C GLY A 113 0.15 -0.66 -0.59
N GLY A 114 -0.08 -1.46 -1.64
CA GLY A 114 -0.22 -2.92 -1.52
C GLY A 114 -1.63 -3.43 -1.83
N PHE A 115 -2.59 -2.53 -2.12
CA PHE A 115 -3.73 -2.90 -2.95
C PHE A 115 -3.18 -3.22 -4.34
N SER A 116 -2.78 -4.47 -4.55
CA SER A 116 -2.00 -4.87 -5.71
C SER A 116 -2.19 -6.32 -6.12
N ALA A 117 -1.87 -6.57 -7.39
CA ALA A 117 -1.83 -7.89 -8.01
C ALA A 117 -0.55 -8.06 -8.85
N ASP A 118 -0.03 -9.29 -8.91
CA ASP A 118 1.04 -9.66 -9.85
C ASP A 118 0.51 -10.66 -10.85
N VAL A 119 0.40 -10.21 -12.10
CA VAL A 119 -0.22 -10.95 -13.20
C VAL A 119 0.76 -11.18 -14.35
N ALA A 120 2.06 -10.93 -14.13
CA ALA A 120 3.08 -11.08 -15.16
C ALA A 120 3.16 -12.52 -15.70
N GLY A 121 2.88 -13.52 -14.86
CA GLY A 121 2.86 -14.94 -15.23
C GLY A 121 1.49 -15.47 -15.67
N GLY A 122 0.47 -14.62 -15.78
CA GLY A 122 -0.94 -15.00 -16.01
C GLY A 122 -1.85 -14.53 -14.89
N PHE A 123 -3.15 -14.86 -14.96
CA PHE A 123 -4.15 -14.46 -13.97
C PHE A 123 -4.82 -15.67 -13.34
N THR A 124 -5.16 -15.51 -12.07
CA THR A 124 -6.23 -16.27 -11.42
C THR A 124 -7.58 -15.58 -11.59
N ALA A 125 -8.66 -16.23 -11.16
CA ALA A 125 -9.97 -15.59 -11.10
C ALA A 125 -9.98 -14.37 -10.16
N ALA A 126 -9.25 -14.45 -9.04
CA ALA A 126 -9.13 -13.37 -8.09
C ALA A 126 -8.40 -12.15 -8.67
N ASP A 127 -7.35 -12.37 -9.47
CA ASP A 127 -6.63 -11.26 -10.13
C ASP A 127 -7.52 -10.49 -11.10
N ARG A 128 -8.39 -11.20 -11.85
CA ARG A 128 -9.37 -10.56 -12.74
C ARG A 128 -10.39 -9.75 -11.93
N ALA A 129 -10.96 -10.36 -10.88
CA ALA A 129 -11.90 -9.68 -9.99
C ALA A 129 -11.29 -8.45 -9.31
N TYR A 130 -10.01 -8.52 -8.94
CA TYR A 130 -9.26 -7.39 -8.41
C TYR A 130 -9.10 -6.26 -9.46
N ILE A 131 -8.74 -6.58 -10.71
CA ILE A 131 -8.62 -5.58 -11.78
C ILE A 131 -9.98 -4.92 -12.05
N ASP A 132 -11.06 -5.70 -12.06
CA ASP A 132 -12.42 -5.19 -12.23
C ASP A 132 -12.88 -4.29 -11.07
N ALA A 133 -12.36 -4.53 -9.86
CA ALA A 133 -12.64 -3.73 -8.68
C ALA A 133 -11.87 -2.39 -8.64
N LEU A 134 -10.70 -2.30 -9.29
CA LEU A 134 -9.81 -1.13 -9.22
C LEU A 134 -10.52 0.22 -9.42
N PRO A 135 -11.35 0.41 -10.46
CA PRO A 135 -11.98 1.70 -10.71
C PRO A 135 -12.88 2.14 -9.55
N ARG A 136 -13.64 1.19 -8.97
CA ARG A 136 -14.56 1.45 -7.85
C ARG A 136 -13.82 1.65 -6.55
N ALA A 137 -12.82 0.81 -6.28
CA ALA A 137 -12.01 0.87 -5.08
C ALA A 137 -11.29 2.22 -4.99
N LEU A 138 -10.52 2.58 -6.03
CA LEU A 138 -9.69 3.78 -6.00
C LEU A 138 -10.49 5.08 -6.10
N SER A 139 -11.68 5.07 -6.72
CA SER A 139 -12.56 6.26 -6.70
C SER A 139 -13.25 6.48 -5.35
N ALA A 140 -13.31 5.44 -4.50
CA ALA A 140 -14.05 5.47 -3.24
C ALA A 140 -13.14 5.48 -1.99
N THR A 141 -11.83 5.55 -2.18
CA THR A 141 -10.81 5.60 -1.13
C THR A 141 -9.85 6.76 -1.36
N ALA A 142 -9.31 7.36 -0.30
CA ALA A 142 -8.45 8.54 -0.43
C ALA A 142 -6.95 8.24 -0.33
N LYS A 143 -6.56 7.31 0.54
CA LYS A 143 -5.16 7.01 0.90
C LYS A 143 -4.63 5.73 0.28
N VAL A 144 -5.50 4.88 -0.26
CA VAL A 144 -5.12 3.60 -0.86
C VAL A 144 -4.57 3.80 -2.27
N CYS A 145 -3.42 3.18 -2.56
CA CYS A 145 -2.80 3.16 -3.88
C CYS A 145 -2.87 1.75 -4.50
N GLY A 146 -3.46 1.69 -5.69
CA GLY A 146 -3.53 0.51 -6.53
C GLY A 146 -2.27 0.31 -7.37
N SER A 147 -1.79 -0.94 -7.50
CA SER A 147 -0.76 -1.28 -8.49
C SER A 147 -0.97 -2.66 -9.11
N VAL A 148 -0.57 -2.84 -10.36
CA VAL A 148 -0.64 -4.14 -11.04
C VAL A 148 0.65 -4.39 -11.79
N ASN A 149 1.32 -5.50 -11.48
CA ASN A 149 2.48 -5.93 -12.22
C ASN A 149 2.06 -6.78 -13.41
N VAL A 150 2.24 -6.25 -14.63
CA VAL A 150 1.82 -6.93 -15.88
C VAL A 150 2.95 -7.64 -16.60
N GLY A 151 4.19 -7.47 -16.17
CA GLY A 151 5.32 -8.01 -16.90
C GLY A 151 6.54 -8.23 -16.03
N SER A 152 7.40 -9.13 -16.50
CA SER A 152 8.72 -9.35 -15.93
C SER A 152 9.65 -9.84 -17.02
N THR A 153 10.96 -9.65 -16.86
CA THR A 153 11.94 -10.20 -17.80
C THR A 153 11.84 -11.72 -17.93
N ARG A 154 11.35 -12.41 -16.89
CA ARG A 154 11.20 -13.86 -16.86
C ARG A 154 9.99 -14.36 -17.67
N TYR A 155 8.85 -13.69 -17.55
CA TYR A 155 7.57 -14.14 -18.13
C TYR A 155 7.15 -13.33 -19.37
N GLY A 156 7.89 -12.27 -19.71
CA GLY A 156 7.50 -11.32 -20.75
C GLY A 156 6.43 -10.35 -20.24
N ILE A 157 5.54 -9.93 -21.13
CA ILE A 157 4.46 -9.00 -20.83
C ILE A 157 3.14 -9.73 -21.05
N ASN A 158 2.28 -9.72 -20.03
CA ASN A 158 0.92 -10.20 -20.14
C ASN A 158 0.06 -9.16 -20.86
N MET A 159 -0.08 -9.29 -22.17
CA MET A 159 -0.82 -8.32 -23.00
C MET A 159 -2.32 -8.30 -22.72
N ASP A 160 -2.90 -9.42 -22.28
CA ASP A 160 -4.30 -9.45 -21.83
C ASP A 160 -4.48 -8.51 -20.62
N ALA A 161 -3.45 -8.42 -19.75
CA ALA A 161 -3.50 -7.60 -18.53
C ALA A 161 -3.46 -6.14 -18.90
N VAL A 162 -2.60 -5.81 -19.87
CA VAL A 162 -2.47 -4.47 -20.41
C VAL A 162 -3.80 -3.99 -21.00
N VAL A 163 -4.51 -4.85 -21.75
CA VAL A 163 -5.82 -4.51 -22.32
C VAL A 163 -6.86 -4.28 -21.22
N MET A 164 -6.95 -5.18 -20.24
CA MET A 164 -7.89 -5.03 -19.11
C MET A 164 -7.59 -3.77 -18.30
N LEU A 165 -6.33 -3.48 -18.02
CA LEU A 165 -5.93 -2.27 -17.30
C LEU A 165 -6.18 -1.00 -18.10
N GLY A 166 -6.04 -1.03 -19.43
CA GLY A 166 -6.41 0.11 -20.26
C GLY A 166 -7.87 0.52 -20.07
N ALA A 167 -8.78 -0.47 -20.02
CA ALA A 167 -10.18 -0.23 -19.71
C ALA A 167 -10.39 0.24 -18.26
N ALA A 168 -9.71 -0.39 -17.29
CA ALA A 168 -9.82 -0.02 -15.88
C ALA A 168 -9.33 1.41 -15.59
N VAL A 169 -8.21 1.83 -16.17
CA VAL A 169 -7.66 3.19 -16.02
C VAL A 169 -8.63 4.23 -16.60
N LYS A 170 -9.20 3.95 -17.79
CA LYS A 170 -10.23 4.82 -18.38
C LYS A 170 -11.45 4.92 -17.46
N ALA A 171 -11.98 3.79 -16.99
CA ALA A 171 -13.14 3.76 -16.10
C ALA A 171 -12.88 4.45 -14.75
N LEU A 172 -11.65 4.35 -14.23
CA LEU A 172 -11.24 5.07 -13.02
C LEU A 172 -11.27 6.59 -13.25
N ALA A 173 -10.66 7.06 -14.34
CA ALA A 173 -10.64 8.47 -14.68
C ALA A 173 -12.05 9.05 -14.89
N GLU A 174 -12.95 8.30 -15.53
CA GLU A 174 -14.35 8.70 -15.70
C GLU A 174 -15.11 8.77 -14.37
N ARG A 175 -14.78 7.93 -13.39
CA ARG A 175 -15.41 7.91 -12.06
C ARG A 175 -14.92 9.00 -11.12
N SER A 176 -13.71 9.50 -11.34
CA SER A 176 -13.08 10.54 -10.51
C SER A 176 -13.03 11.89 -11.23
N ALA A 177 -13.87 12.12 -12.24
CA ALA A 177 -13.82 13.28 -13.13
C ALA A 177 -14.41 14.58 -12.53
N ASP A 178 -14.59 14.65 -11.21
CA ASP A 178 -15.08 15.84 -10.50
C ASP A 178 -14.02 16.96 -10.40
#